data_AF-A0A165PM86-F1
#
_entry.id   AF-A0A165PM86-F1
#
_cell.length_a   1.000
_cell.length_b   1.000
_cell.length_c   1.000
_cell.angle_alpha   90.00
_cell.angle_beta   90.00
_cell.angle_gamma   90.00
#
_symmetry.space_group_name_H-M   'P 1'
#
loop_
_entity.id
_entity.type
_entity.pdbx_description
1 polymer ?
#
loop_
_entity_poly.entity_id
_entity_poly.type
_entity_poly.pdbx_seq_one_letter_code
_entity_poly.pdbx_strand_id
1 'polypeptide(L)'
;MIALDAWLALGSFLPPKERRGVVLIDPAFEVEDEFARVADGVIRGWKRWPTGTFAIWYPVKNFSAVRQLIATLDEAGVRNTVKIELSAGKVSKDAPMKASGMMVINPPWTLTKDMNTALPWLCKTLTQGINPSWNVEQVIPE
;
A
#
# COMPACT_ATOMS: atom_id res chain seq x y z
N MET A 1 22.29 16.26 -2.78
CA MET A 1 21.42 15.30 -2.07
C MET A 1 20.25 16.10 -1.55
N ILE A 2 19.05 15.88 -2.07
CA ILE A 2 17.87 16.59 -1.58
C ILE A 2 17.44 15.88 -0.29
N ALA A 3 17.80 16.42 0.86
CA ALA A 3 17.23 16.02 2.15
C ALA A 3 15.91 16.79 2.32
N LEU A 4 14.87 16.34 1.62
CA LEU A 4 13.52 16.86 1.75
C LEU A 4 12.66 15.78 2.38
N ASP A 5 11.83 16.16 3.34
CA ASP A 5 10.81 15.26 3.87
C ASP A 5 9.97 14.71 2.69
N ALA A 6 9.93 13.39 2.55
CA ALA A 6 9.22 12.71 1.47
C ALA A 6 7.73 13.10 1.44
N TRP A 7 7.15 13.47 2.59
CA TRP A 7 5.78 13.99 2.68
C TRP A 7 5.63 15.38 2.08
N LEU A 8 6.66 16.23 2.19
CA LEU A 8 6.72 17.54 1.51
C LEU A 8 6.92 17.36 0.01
N ALA A 9 7.66 16.33 -0.40
CA ALA A 9 7.89 16.00 -1.80
C ALA A 9 6.58 15.66 -2.54
N LEU A 10 5.64 14.96 -1.89
CA LEU A 10 4.31 14.69 -2.45
C LEU A 10 3.51 15.98 -2.72
N GLY A 11 3.80 17.06 -2.00
CA GLY A 11 3.25 18.38 -2.29
C GLY A 11 3.94 19.06 -3.48
N SER A 12 5.28 19.09 -3.52
CA SER A 12 6.00 19.92 -4.49
C SER A 12 6.23 19.28 -5.87
N PHE A 13 6.23 17.95 -5.97
CA PHE A 13 6.58 17.23 -7.20
C PHE A 13 5.38 16.65 -7.96
N LEU A 14 4.17 16.82 -7.42
CA LEU A 14 2.93 16.33 -8.05
C LEU A 14 2.05 17.49 -8.53
N PRO A 15 1.50 17.42 -9.76
CA PRO A 15 1.73 16.38 -10.77
C PRO A 15 3.10 16.51 -11.45
N PRO A 16 3.71 15.40 -11.93
CA PRO A 16 4.93 15.46 -12.74
C PRO A 16 4.63 16.10 -14.11
N LYS A 17 5.66 16.67 -14.75
CA LYS A 17 5.52 17.31 -16.09
C LYS A 17 5.00 16.33 -17.14
N GLU A 18 5.41 15.08 -17.02
CA GLU A 18 5.07 13.96 -17.89
C GLU A 18 3.62 13.48 -17.69
N ARG A 19 2.96 13.89 -16.59
CA ARG A 19 1.59 13.51 -16.19
C ARG A 19 1.35 11.99 -16.09
N ARG A 20 2.43 11.21 -16.06
CA ARG A 20 2.47 9.74 -15.96
C ARG A 20 3.63 9.36 -15.05
N GLY A 21 3.43 8.35 -14.22
CA GLY A 21 4.43 7.92 -13.24
C GLY A 21 3.81 7.15 -12.09
N VAL A 22 4.68 6.72 -11.19
CA VAL A 22 4.32 5.97 -9.98
C VAL A 22 4.92 6.71 -8.78
N VAL A 23 4.14 6.82 -7.72
CA VAL A 23 4.60 7.26 -6.41
C VAL A 23 4.71 6.03 -5.52
N LEU A 24 5.92 5.68 -5.10
CA LEU A 24 6.17 4.63 -4.11
C LEU A 24 6.29 5.25 -2.72
N ILE A 25 5.53 4.74 -1.76
CA ILE A 25 5.48 5.20 -0.37
C ILE A 25 5.81 4.01 0.52
N ASP A 26 7.02 4.03 1.09
CA ASP A 26 7.58 2.94 1.89
C ASP A 26 8.21 3.50 3.18
N PRO A 27 7.40 3.83 4.19
CA PRO A 27 7.90 4.31 5.47
C PRO A 27 8.31 3.14 6.38
N ALA A 28 9.04 3.44 7.46
CA ALA A 28 9.61 2.42 8.33
C ALA A 28 8.57 1.74 9.27
N PHE A 29 7.45 2.40 9.59
CA PHE A 29 6.45 1.91 10.55
C PHE A 29 7.02 1.59 11.95
N GLU A 30 7.83 2.52 12.45
CA GLU A 30 8.52 2.53 13.74
C GLU A 30 7.82 3.42 14.79
N VAL A 31 7.06 4.42 14.37
CA VAL A 31 6.35 5.35 15.27
C VAL A 31 4.85 5.12 15.24
N GLU A 32 4.18 5.54 16.32
CA GLU A 32 2.72 5.56 16.38
C GLU A 32 2.16 6.51 15.30
N ASP A 33 0.94 6.23 14.85
CA ASP A 33 0.19 7.00 13.85
C ASP A 33 0.79 7.07 12.43
N GLU A 34 1.79 6.25 12.09
CA GLU A 34 2.36 6.24 10.73
C GLU A 34 1.33 5.92 9.64
N PHE A 35 0.35 5.05 9.91
CA PHE A 35 -0.75 4.78 8.96
C PHE A 35 -1.60 6.03 8.68
N ALA A 36 -1.87 6.85 9.71
CA ALA A 36 -2.63 8.09 9.54
C ALA A 36 -1.84 9.12 8.72
N ARG A 37 -0.53 9.24 9.01
CA ARG A 37 0.38 10.11 8.24
C ARG A 37 0.48 9.69 6.77
N VAL A 38 0.52 8.38 6.51
CA VAL A 38 0.47 7.80 5.16
C VAL A 38 -0.83 8.18 4.45
N ALA A 39 -1.98 7.96 5.10
CA ALA A 39 -3.28 8.32 4.54
C ALA A 39 -3.32 9.81 4.15
N ASP A 40 -2.94 10.68 5.07
CA ASP A 40 -2.88 12.13 4.86
C ASP A 40 -1.98 12.53 3.69
N GLY A 41 -0.78 11.96 3.60
CA GLY A 41 0.16 12.22 2.52
C GLY A 41 -0.37 11.76 1.16
N VAL A 42 -0.92 10.54 1.11
CA VAL A 42 -1.54 9.95 -0.09
C VAL A 42 -2.71 10.80 -0.55
N ILE A 43 -3.63 11.18 0.35
CA ILE A 43 -4.81 11.99 0.01
C ILE A 43 -4.39 13.35 -0.56
N ARG A 44 -3.40 14.01 0.05
CA ARG A 44 -2.87 15.28 -0.49
C ARG A 44 -2.25 15.12 -1.88
N GLY A 45 -1.45 14.08 -2.08
CA GLY A 45 -0.83 13.79 -3.38
C GLY A 45 -1.86 13.43 -4.45
N TRP A 46 -2.80 12.54 -4.12
CA TRP A 46 -3.87 12.09 -5.00
C TRP A 46 -4.80 13.22 -5.39
N LYS A 47 -5.21 14.11 -4.46
CA LYS A 47 -6.03 15.30 -4.81
C LYS A 47 -5.34 16.23 -5.83
N ARG A 48 -4.00 16.30 -5.81
CA ARG A 48 -3.22 17.07 -6.80
C ARG A 48 -3.06 16.34 -8.12
N TRP A 49 -2.96 15.01 -8.08
CA TRP A 49 -2.79 14.18 -9.26
C TRP A 49 -3.63 12.89 -9.19
N PRO A 50 -4.95 12.98 -9.45
CA PRO A 50 -5.87 11.86 -9.23
C PRO A 50 -5.66 10.67 -10.18
N THR A 51 -4.94 10.87 -11.28
CA THR A 51 -4.65 9.85 -12.30
C THR A 51 -3.31 9.15 -12.09
N GLY A 52 -2.51 9.56 -11.11
CA GLY A 52 -1.25 8.90 -10.78
C GLY A 52 -1.46 7.54 -10.14
N THR A 53 -0.52 6.62 -10.34
CA THR A 53 -0.48 5.36 -9.58
C THR A 53 0.28 5.60 -8.27
N PHE A 54 -0.36 5.31 -7.15
CA PHE A 54 0.25 5.39 -5.82
C PHE A 54 0.38 3.97 -5.27
N ALA A 55 1.59 3.56 -4.94
CA ALA A 55 1.91 2.24 -4.40
C ALA A 55 2.44 2.41 -2.97
N ILE A 56 1.70 1.91 -1.99
CA ILE A 56 1.96 2.11 -0.57
C ILE A 56 2.33 0.76 0.04
N TRP A 57 3.56 0.62 0.51
CA TRP A 57 3.97 -0.55 1.28
C TRP A 57 3.52 -0.40 2.74
N TYR A 58 3.14 -1.51 3.39
CA TYR A 58 2.84 -1.52 4.82
C TYR A 58 3.07 -2.88 5.48
N PRO A 59 3.47 -2.92 6.76
CA PRO A 59 3.53 -4.14 7.55
C PRO A 59 2.13 -4.51 8.07
N VAL A 60 1.82 -5.81 8.10
CA VAL A 60 0.57 -6.32 8.69
C VAL A 60 0.86 -6.85 10.08
N LYS A 61 0.90 -5.93 11.06
CA LYS A 61 0.99 -6.26 12.51
C LYS A 61 -0.39 -6.43 13.14
N ASN A 62 -1.37 -5.67 12.67
CA ASN A 62 -2.78 -5.73 13.07
C ASN A 62 -3.66 -5.30 11.88
N PHE A 63 -4.68 -6.10 11.55
CA PHE A 63 -5.62 -5.81 10.46
C PHE A 63 -6.43 -4.53 10.67
N SER A 64 -6.60 -4.06 11.90
CA SER A 64 -7.37 -2.83 12.17
C SER A 64 -6.75 -1.58 11.56
N ALA A 65 -5.42 -1.46 11.56
CA ALA A 65 -4.74 -0.30 10.99
C ALA A 65 -4.91 -0.25 9.46
N VAL A 66 -4.81 -1.42 8.82
CA VAL A 66 -5.04 -1.57 7.36
C VAL A 66 -6.48 -1.21 7.00
N ARG A 67 -7.47 -1.69 7.76
CA ARG A 67 -8.89 -1.35 7.56
C ARG A 67 -9.13 0.16 7.72
N GLN A 68 -8.51 0.78 8.72
CA GLN A 68 -8.64 2.22 8.94
C GLN A 68 -8.03 3.03 7.79
N LEU A 69 -6.88 2.61 7.26
CA LEU A 69 -6.27 3.22 6.08
C LEU A 69 -7.23 3.16 4.87
N ILE A 70 -7.80 1.98 4.58
CA ILE A 70 -8.77 1.81 3.48
C ILE A 70 -9.98 2.73 3.66
N ALA A 71 -10.59 2.71 4.85
CA ALA A 71 -11.75 3.55 5.17
C ALA A 71 -11.44 5.04 4.99
N THR A 72 -10.28 5.50 5.48
CA THR A 72 -9.86 6.91 5.37
C THR A 72 -9.66 7.33 3.91
N LEU A 73 -9.11 6.44 3.07
CA LEU A 73 -8.95 6.71 1.64
C LEU A 73 -10.31 6.76 0.91
N ASP A 74 -11.21 5.83 1.20
CA ASP A 74 -12.55 5.78 0.61
C ASP A 74 -13.39 7.01 1.00
N GLU A 75 -13.39 7.38 2.28
CA GLU A 75 -14.04 8.60 2.78
C GLU A 75 -13.48 9.88 2.13
N ALA A 76 -12.20 9.89 1.77
CA ALA A 76 -11.57 11.00 1.06
C ALA A 76 -11.91 11.03 -0.44
N GLY A 77 -12.65 10.05 -0.95
CA GLY A 77 -13.09 9.92 -2.34
C GLY A 77 -12.06 9.27 -3.26
N VAL A 78 -11.01 8.64 -2.73
CA VAL A 78 -10.08 7.84 -3.53
C VAL A 78 -10.84 6.67 -4.14
N ARG A 79 -10.51 6.29 -5.37
CA ARG A 79 -11.16 5.19 -6.10
C ARG A 79 -10.13 4.23 -6.65
N ASN A 80 -10.61 3.12 -7.21
CA ASN A 80 -9.80 2.12 -7.91
C ASN A 80 -8.55 1.71 -7.10
N THR A 81 -8.78 1.15 -5.90
CA THR A 81 -7.71 0.74 -5.00
C THR A 81 -7.70 -0.77 -4.81
N VAL A 82 -6.54 -1.37 -5.09
CA VAL A 82 -6.28 -2.80 -4.90
C VAL A 82 -5.34 -3.00 -3.72
N LYS A 83 -5.67 -3.98 -2.89
CA LYS A 83 -4.84 -4.46 -1.78
C LYS A 83 -4.21 -5.80 -2.17
N ILE A 84 -2.90 -5.90 -2.03
CA ILE A 84 -2.11 -7.11 -2.30
C ILE A 84 -1.35 -7.46 -1.03
N GLU A 85 -1.59 -8.65 -0.46
CA GLU A 85 -0.96 -9.07 0.79
C GLU A 85 -0.31 -10.44 0.65
N LEU A 86 0.83 -10.61 1.33
CA LEU A 86 1.52 -11.88 1.48
C LEU A 86 1.83 -12.09 2.96
N SER A 87 1.50 -13.26 3.47
CA SER A 87 1.69 -13.68 4.85
C SER A 87 2.48 -14.97 4.91
N ALA A 88 3.64 -14.92 5.58
CA ALA A 88 4.49 -16.08 5.83
C ALA A 88 4.05 -16.92 7.03
N GLY A 89 3.00 -16.50 7.74
CA GLY A 89 2.39 -17.25 8.83
C GLY A 89 1.50 -16.38 9.72
N LYS A 90 0.97 -16.95 10.80
CA LYS A 90 0.04 -16.25 11.70
C LYS A 90 0.59 -14.92 12.22
N VAL A 91 -0.12 -13.83 11.89
CA VAL A 91 0.13 -12.47 12.40
C VAL A 91 -0.13 -12.42 13.92
N SER A 92 0.77 -11.79 14.66
CA SER A 92 0.66 -11.55 16.10
C SER A 92 1.30 -10.22 16.46
N LYS A 93 0.77 -9.53 17.46
CA LYS A 93 1.25 -8.20 17.90
C LYS A 93 2.66 -8.25 18.48
N ASP A 94 3.00 -9.33 19.19
CA ASP A 94 4.26 -9.48 19.94
C ASP A 94 5.29 -10.36 19.22
N ALA A 95 5.06 -10.67 17.93
CA ALA A 95 5.97 -11.45 17.11
C ALA A 95 6.64 -10.56 16.06
N PRO A 96 7.81 -10.96 15.51
CA PRO A 96 8.37 -10.33 14.32
C PRO A 96 7.34 -10.26 13.18
N MET A 97 7.50 -9.29 12.29
CA MET A 97 6.63 -9.12 11.13
C MET A 97 6.62 -10.40 10.29
N LYS A 98 5.42 -10.97 10.09
CA LYS A 98 5.20 -12.17 9.27
C LYS A 98 4.40 -11.89 8.01
N ALA A 99 3.84 -10.69 7.87
CA ALA A 99 3.03 -10.33 6.74
C ALA A 99 3.22 -8.85 6.40
N SER A 100 3.12 -8.54 5.11
CA SER A 100 3.16 -7.19 4.57
C SER A 100 2.19 -7.09 3.39
N GLY A 101 1.85 -5.87 3.03
CA GLY A 101 1.00 -5.59 1.89
C GLY A 101 1.46 -4.40 1.07
N MET A 102 0.90 -4.34 -0.14
CA MET A 102 0.93 -3.19 -1.02
C MET A 102 -0.50 -2.73 -1.26
N MET A 103 -0.78 -1.46 -1.04
CA MET A 103 -2.01 -0.81 -1.46
C MET A 103 -1.71 0.01 -2.71
N VAL A 104 -2.41 -0.26 -3.79
CA VAL A 104 -2.16 0.37 -5.09
C VAL A 104 -3.41 1.09 -5.56
N ILE A 105 -3.33 2.42 -5.63
CA ILE A 105 -4.36 3.30 -6.18
C ILE A 105 -4.08 3.48 -7.67
N ASN A 106 -5.12 3.42 -8.51
CA ASN A 106 -5.01 3.40 -9.97
C ASN A 106 -3.98 2.36 -10.46
N PRO A 107 -4.15 1.08 -10.10
CA PRO A 107 -3.22 0.04 -10.53
C PRO A 107 -3.23 -0.11 -12.06
N PRO A 108 -2.09 -0.48 -12.68
CA PRO A 108 -2.09 -0.96 -14.06
C PRO A 108 -3.06 -2.15 -14.20
N TRP A 109 -3.80 -2.20 -15.31
CA TRP A 109 -4.89 -3.18 -15.52
C TRP A 109 -4.44 -4.65 -15.45
N THR A 110 -3.16 -4.95 -15.71
CA THR A 110 -2.63 -6.32 -15.60
C THR A 110 -2.26 -6.71 -14.17
N LEU A 111 -2.02 -5.74 -13.27
CA LEU A 111 -1.39 -5.98 -11.98
C LEU A 111 -2.14 -7.03 -11.16
N THR A 112 -3.47 -6.93 -11.09
CA THR A 112 -4.30 -7.91 -10.37
C THR A 112 -4.13 -9.32 -10.92
N LYS A 113 -4.10 -9.49 -12.26
CA LYS A 113 -3.90 -10.78 -12.91
C LYS A 113 -2.48 -11.32 -12.67
N ASP A 114 -1.49 -10.46 -12.80
CA ASP A 114 -0.08 -10.80 -12.63
C ASP A 114 0.18 -11.25 -11.18
N MET A 115 -0.38 -10.55 -10.19
CA MET A 115 -0.26 -10.90 -8.78
C MET A 115 -1.02 -12.19 -8.42
N ASN A 116 -2.22 -12.41 -8.98
CA ASN A 116 -2.91 -13.70 -8.81
C ASN A 116 -2.12 -14.88 -9.40
N THR A 117 -1.28 -14.63 -10.41
CA THR A 117 -0.40 -15.66 -10.99
C THR A 117 0.86 -15.87 -10.13
N ALA A 118 1.48 -14.78 -9.65
CA ALA A 118 2.77 -14.83 -8.97
C ALA A 118 2.65 -15.22 -7.48
N LEU A 119 1.65 -14.71 -6.76
CA LEU A 119 1.53 -14.88 -5.31
C LEU A 119 1.41 -16.33 -4.84
N PRO A 120 0.71 -17.26 -5.51
CA PRO A 120 0.71 -18.66 -5.12
C PRO A 120 2.12 -19.25 -5.06
N TRP A 121 2.95 -18.96 -6.07
CA TRP A 121 4.32 -19.44 -6.14
C TRP A 121 5.22 -18.73 -5.11
N LEU A 122 5.10 -17.41 -4.97
CA LEU A 122 5.84 -16.64 -3.95
C LEU A 122 5.50 -17.11 -2.54
N CYS A 123 4.21 -17.32 -2.26
CA CYS A 123 3.73 -17.85 -0.99
C CYS A 123 4.31 -19.23 -0.71
N LYS A 124 4.26 -20.15 -1.68
CA LYS A 124 4.87 -21.48 -1.51
C LYS A 124 6.39 -21.43 -1.28
N THR A 125 7.08 -20.47 -1.90
CA THR A 125 8.55 -20.43 -1.94
C THR A 125 9.17 -19.68 -0.78
N LEU A 126 8.58 -18.55 -0.38
CA LEU A 126 9.13 -17.63 0.61
C LEU A 126 8.69 -17.93 2.04
N THR A 127 7.64 -18.73 2.22
CA THR A 127 7.01 -18.92 3.53
C THR A 127 7.39 -20.27 4.12
N GLN A 128 7.80 -20.24 5.39
CA GLN A 128 8.18 -21.43 6.16
C GLN A 128 7.32 -21.59 7.42
N GLY A 129 6.33 -20.71 7.63
CA GLY A 129 5.49 -20.69 8.82
C GLY A 129 4.20 -21.49 8.66
N ILE A 130 3.43 -21.55 9.76
CA ILE A 130 2.13 -22.24 9.80
C ILE A 130 1.06 -21.34 9.14
N ASN A 131 0.27 -21.94 8.23
CA ASN A 131 -0.82 -21.30 7.49
C ASN A 131 -0.39 -20.03 6.74
N PRO A 132 0.56 -20.12 5.80
CA PRO A 132 0.87 -19.00 4.93
C PRO A 132 -0.33 -18.68 4.04
N SER A 133 -0.49 -17.41 3.71
CA SER A 133 -1.62 -16.94 2.90
C SER A 133 -1.21 -15.77 2.04
N TRP A 134 -2.00 -15.53 0.99
CA TRP A 134 -1.86 -14.37 0.13
C TRP A 134 -3.27 -13.90 -0.25
N ASN A 135 -3.40 -12.64 -0.64
CA ASN A 135 -4.66 -12.06 -1.07
C ASN A 135 -4.42 -10.96 -2.11
N VAL A 136 -5.31 -10.88 -3.10
CA VAL A 136 -5.43 -9.75 -4.02
C VAL A 136 -6.89 -9.34 -4.05
N GLU A 137 -7.19 -8.13 -3.61
CA GLU A 137 -8.56 -7.69 -3.35
C GLU A 137 -8.77 -6.26 -3.85
N GLN A 138 -9.83 -6.04 -4.64
CA GLN A 138 -10.31 -4.68 -4.91
C GLN A 138 -11.01 -4.17 -3.65
N VAL A 139 -10.36 -3.26 -2.93
CA VAL A 139 -10.85 -2.77 -1.63
C VAL A 139 -11.65 -1.49 -1.75
N ILE A 140 -11.44 -0.71 -2.82
CA ILE A 140 -12.27 0.43 -3.18
C ILE A 140 -12.58 0.34 -4.68
N PRO A 141 -13.86 0.35 -5.11
CA PRO A 141 -14.23 0.18 -6.51
C PRO A 141 -13.75 1.34 -7.39
N GLU A 142 -13.78 1.12 -8.71
CA GLU A 142 -13.54 2.16 -9.73
C GLU A 142 -14.48 3.36 -9.58
#